data_AF-A0A9P0IFF2-F1
#
_entry.id   AF-A0A9P0IFF2-F1
#
_cell.length_a   1.000
_cell.length_b   1.000
_cell.length_c   1.000
_cell.angle_alpha   90.00
_cell.angle_beta   90.00
_cell.angle_gamma   90.00
#
_symmetry.space_group_name_H-M   'P 1'
#
loop_
_entity.id
_entity.type
_entity.pdbx_description
1 polymer ?
#
loop_
_entity_poly.entity_id
_entity_poly.type
_entity_poly.pdbx_seq_one_letter_code
_entity_poly.pdbx_strand_id
1 'polypeptide(L)' 'MQVEPKCPGPNEVYTTCKKSCPPETCVSLVAKFSCDVNEACQNGCVCKPGFLRKSLGSPCVPICQCPEMKYSPDCKKN' A
#
# COMPACT_ATOMS: atom_id res chain seq x y z
N MET A 1 5.24 -26.73 11.33
CA MET A 1 4.44 -25.97 10.35
C MET A 1 4.91 -24.53 10.40
N GLN A 2 5.65 -24.06 9.41
CA GLN A 2 5.90 -22.63 9.28
C GLN A 2 4.58 -22.01 8.86
N VAL A 3 3.85 -21.43 9.81
CA VAL A 3 2.78 -20.49 9.48
C VAL A 3 3.53 -19.28 8.96
N GLU A 4 3.88 -19.29 7.68
CA GLU A 4 4.28 -18.07 6.99
C GLU A 4 3.20 -17.06 7.36
N PRO A 5 3.55 -15.92 7.96
CA PRO A 5 2.57 -14.90 8.27
C PRO A 5 1.96 -14.44 6.94
N LYS A 6 0.80 -15.00 6.63
CA LYS A 6 0.11 -14.81 5.36
C LYS A 6 -0.92 -13.72 5.58
N CYS A 7 -0.75 -12.64 4.82
CA CYS A 7 -1.76 -11.59 4.78
C CYS A 7 -3.04 -12.15 4.16
N PRO A 8 -4.22 -11.83 4.73
CA PRO A 8 -5.48 -12.39 4.26
C PRO A 8 -5.91 -11.81 2.91
N GLY A 9 -5.42 -10.62 2.55
CA GLY A 9 -5.81 -9.92 1.33
C GLY A 9 -4.93 -10.24 0.12
N PRO A 10 -5.48 -10.11 -1.10
CA PRO A 10 -4.71 -10.24 -2.33
C PRO A 10 -3.72 -9.08 -2.46
N ASN A 11 -2.56 -9.37 -3.06
CA ASN A 11 -1.47 -8.42 -3.30
C ASN A 11 -0.92 -7.76 -2.03
N GLU A 12 -1.05 -8.42 -0.89
CA GLU A 12 -0.39 -8.07 0.35
C GLU A 12 0.86 -8.94 0.54
N VAL A 13 1.84 -8.40 1.27
CA VAL A 13 3.03 -9.09 1.72
C VAL A 13 3.24 -8.78 3.19
N TYR A 14 3.58 -9.81 3.96
CA TYR A 14 3.91 -9.61 5.35
C TYR A 14 5.32 -9.03 5.48
N THR A 15 5.44 -7.97 6.26
CA THR A 15 6.71 -7.33 6.60
C THR A 15 6.83 -7.25 8.11
N THR A 16 8.06 -7.36 8.60
CA THR A 16 8.38 -7.13 10.01
C THR A 16 8.52 -5.64 10.34
N CYS A 17 8.71 -4.80 9.32
CA CYS A 17 8.69 -3.35 9.45
C CYS A 17 7.59 -2.76 8.56
N LYS A 18 6.37 -2.73 9.09
CA LYS A 18 5.24 -1.95 8.56
C LYS A 18 5.21 -0.61 9.29
N LYS A 19 5.23 0.47 8.51
CA LYS A 19 4.94 1.82 8.99
C LYS A 19 3.46 2.14 8.73
N SER A 20 2.90 3.05 9.52
CA SER A 20 1.55 3.57 9.28
C SER A 20 1.57 4.77 8.33
N CYS A 21 2.72 5.45 8.24
CA CYS A 21 2.94 6.59 7.36
C CYS A 21 4.11 6.33 6.37
N PRO A 22 3.96 6.70 5.09
CA PRO A 22 2.74 7.19 4.44
C PRO A 22 1.67 6.08 4.40
N PRO A 23 0.37 6.43 4.39
CA PRO A 23 -0.67 5.43 4.37
C PRO A 23 -0.59 4.61 3.08
N GLU A 24 -0.94 3.34 3.13
CA GLU A 24 -0.86 2.47 1.95
C GLU A 24 -2.11 2.57 1.08
N THR A 25 -2.62 3.80 0.92
CA THR A 25 -3.85 4.11 0.19
C THR A 25 -3.55 5.00 -1.02
N CYS A 26 -4.46 5.01 -1.98
CA CYS A 26 -4.34 5.80 -3.21
C CYS A 26 -4.05 7.29 -2.97
N VAL A 27 -4.49 7.86 -1.84
CA VAL A 27 -4.22 9.24 -1.47
C VAL A 27 -2.72 9.53 -1.29
N SER A 28 -1.90 8.53 -0.96
CA SER A 28 -0.43 8.66 -0.86
C SER A 28 0.27 8.92 -2.18
N LEU A 29 -0.43 8.78 -3.30
CA LEU A 29 0.10 9.16 -4.61
C LEU A 29 0.07 10.67 -4.83
N VAL A 30 -0.86 11.38 -4.18
CA VAL A 30 -1.13 12.81 -4.43
C VAL A 30 -0.91 13.70 -3.22
N ALA A 31 -1.07 13.16 -2.02
CA ALA A 31 -0.91 13.88 -0.78
C ALA A 31 0.50 13.67 -0.21
N LYS A 32 1.10 14.76 0.26
CA LYS A 32 2.32 14.71 1.06
C LYS A 32 1.92 14.53 2.52
N PHE A 33 2.43 13.47 3.13
CA PHE A 33 2.25 13.20 4.55
C PHE A 33 3.53 13.58 5.29
N SER A 34 3.39 14.35 6.37
CA SER A 34 4.48 14.61 7.30
C SER A 34 4.66 13.38 8.20
N CYS A 35 5.37 12.38 7.69
CA CYS A 35 5.64 11.15 8.42
C CYS A 35 6.78 11.34 9.41
N ASP A 36 6.62 10.80 10.61
CA ASP A 36 7.71 10.75 11.58
C ASP A 36 8.74 9.70 11.14
N VAL A 37 9.99 10.13 10.96
CA VAL A 37 11.07 9.23 10.53
C VAL A 37 11.45 8.22 11.61
N ASN A 38 11.15 8.52 12.88
CA ASN A 38 11.38 7.66 14.04
C ASN A 38 10.16 6.80 14.38
N GLU A 39 9.12 6.77 13.53
CA GLU A 39 7.98 5.88 13.73
C GLU A 39 8.47 4.43 13.85
N ALA A 40 8.19 3.84 15.01
CA ALA A 40 8.52 2.45 15.28
C ALA A 40 7.79 1.57 14.28
N CYS A 41 8.54 0.77 13.51
CA CYS A 41 7.89 -0.18 12.64
C CYS A 41 7.22 -1.29 13.48
N GLN A 42 6.11 -1.81 12.98
CA GLN A 42 5.42 -2.95 13.57
C GLN A 42 5.36 -4.11 12.57
N ASN A 43 5.24 -5.33 13.07
CA ASN A 43 4.99 -6.46 12.19
C ASN A 43 3.57 -6.36 11.61
N GLY A 44 3.41 -6.53 10.30
CA GLY A 44 2.09 -6.44 9.68
C GLY A 44 2.08 -6.63 8.16
N CYS A 45 0.89 -6.45 7.58
CA CYS A 45 0.64 -6.64 6.16
C CYS A 45 0.68 -5.33 5.39
N VAL A 46 1.55 -5.27 4.39
CA VAL A 46 1.69 -4.13 3.47
C VAL A 46 1.29 -4.52 2.07
N CYS A 47 0.81 -3.57 1.28
CA CYS A 47 0.61 -3.78 -0.15
C CYS A 47 1.95 -4.03 -0.83
N LYS A 48 1.95 -4.94 -1.80
CA LYS A 48 3.11 -5.15 -2.67
C LYS A 48 3.50 -3.84 -3.37
N PRO A 49 4.79 -3.67 -3.75
CA PRO A 49 5.21 -2.52 -4.53
C PRO A 49 4.36 -2.35 -5.79
N GLY A 50 3.83 -1.14 -6.02
CA GLY A 50 2.91 -0.87 -7.13
C GLY A 50 1.44 -1.20 -6.86
N PHE A 51 1.09 -1.57 -5.63
CA PHE A 51 -0.29 -1.75 -5.18
C PHE A 51 -0.59 -0.82 -4.00
N LEU A 52 -1.81 -0.28 -3.97
CA LEU A 52 -2.33 0.58 -2.90
C LEU A 52 -3.79 0.23 -2.63
N ARG A 53 -4.27 0.56 -1.44
CA ARG A 53 -5.68 0.37 -1.06
C ARG A 53 -6.49 1.56 -1.54
N LYS A 54 -7.70 1.33 -2.05
CA LYS A 54 -8.60 2.44 -2.41
C LYS A 54 -8.98 3.27 -1.18
N SER A 55 -9.29 2.58 -0.09
CA SER A 55 -9.61 3.15 1.22
C SER A 55 -9.03 2.27 2.33
N LEU A 56 -8.95 2.79 3.56
CA LEU A 56 -8.56 1.99 4.74
C LEU A 56 -9.46 0.74 4.84
N GLY A 57 -8.84 -0.44 4.95
CA GLY A 57 -9.55 -1.73 4.98
C GLY A 57 -9.96 -2.30 3.62
N SER A 58 -9.72 -1.58 2.51
CA SER A 58 -9.89 -2.15 1.15
C SER A 58 -8.72 -3.06 0.77
N PRO A 59 -8.93 -4.03 -0.15
CA PRO A 59 -7.84 -4.83 -0.69
C PRO A 59 -6.82 -3.96 -1.47
N CYS A 60 -5.58 -4.45 -1.54
CA CYS A 60 -4.53 -3.82 -2.34
C CYS A 60 -4.80 -4.01 -3.83
N VAL A 61 -4.99 -2.89 -4.52
CA VAL A 61 -5.22 -2.82 -5.96
C VAL A 61 -4.01 -2.18 -6.65
N PRO A 62 -3.73 -2.49 -7.92
CA PRO A 62 -2.68 -1.80 -8.67
C PRO A 62 -2.86 -0.28 -8.60
N ILE A 63 -1.77 0.49 -8.54
CA ILE A 63 -1.83 1.97 -8.53
C ILE A 63 -2.67 2.55 -9.68
N CYS A 64 -2.72 1.87 -10.82
CA CYS A 64 -3.54 2.27 -11.97
C CYS A 64 -5.06 2.12 -11.76
N GLN A 65 -5.47 1.36 -10.75
CA GLN A 65 -6.86 1.28 -10.30
C GLN A 65 -7.21 2.37 -9.27
N CYS A 66 -6.23 3.17 -8.82
CA CYS A 66 -6.49 4.35 -8.02
C CYS A 66 -7.11 5.46 -8.87
N PRO A 67 -8.12 6.18 -8.35
CA PRO A 67 -8.71 7.31 -9.06
C PRO A 67 -7.67 8.38 -9.41
N GLU A 68 -6.72 8.60 -8.49
CA GLU A 68 -5.64 9.57 -8.62
C GLU A 68 -4.67 9.28 -9.77
N MET A 69 -4.46 8.00 -10.12
CA MET A 69 -3.54 7.58 -11.18
C MET A 69 -4.24 7.07 -12.43
N LYS A 70 -5.57 6.98 -12.44
CA LYS A 70 -6.37 6.53 -13.58
C LYS A 70 -6.06 7.31 -14.87
N TYR A 71 -5.72 8.59 -14.74
CA TYR A 71 -5.39 9.47 -15.88
C TYR A 71 -3.88 9.65 -16.09
N SER A 72 -3.03 9.05 -15.25
CA SER A 72 -1.58 9.14 -15.41
C SER A 72 -1.17 8.43 -16.71
N PRO A 73 -0.28 9.02 -17.51
CA PRO A 73 0.24 8.38 -18.72
C PRO A 73 0.92 7.04 -18.41
N ASP A 74 1.47 6.86 -17.20
CA ASP A 74 2.10 5.61 -16.74
C ASP A 74 1.12 4.43 -16.67
N CYS A 75 -0.14 4.73 -16.38
CA CYS A 75 -1.20 3.73 -16.24
C CYS A 75 -2.02 3.54 -17.51
N LYS A 76 -1.92 4.49 -18.44
CA LYS A 76 -2.47 4.39 -19.78
C LYS A 76 -1.48 3.62 -20.66
N LYS A 77 -1.32 2.33 -20.38
CA LYS A 77 -0.60 1.44 -21.31
C LYS A 77 -1.46 1.33 -22.58
N ASN A 78 -0.94 1.93 -23.65
CA ASN A 78 -1.53 2.06 -24.99
C ASN A 78 -2.10 0.75 -25.53
#